data_AF-A0A1Y1XXH9-F1
#
_entry.id   AF-A0A1Y1XXH9-F1
#
_cell.length_a   1.000
_cell.length_b   1.000
_cell.length_c   1.000
_cell.angle_alpha   90.00
_cell.angle_beta   90.00
_cell.angle_gamma   90.00
#
_symmetry.space_group_name_H-M   'P 1'
#
loop_
_entity.id
_entity.type
_entity.pdbx_description
1 polymer ?
#
loop_
_entity_poly.entity_id
_entity_poly.type
_entity_poly.pdbx_seq_one_letter_code
_entity_poly.pdbx_strand_id
1 'polypeptide(L)'
;MSSYTPKYEALHEEYSQLKKKIMPVNRYHCSLKLGCPLPEYICQNNGFCFPRDPEDADCNGHKHLFVRINDVYTFFCKIPDNIEKQVEGPQECEKWEKYRDGLCYFSGVQEEVPDAVEPFFWLLFVGIIAAVMLFVYKRNSTIEEDVNERLPINSSTNYTRVN
;
A
#
# COMPACT_ATOMS: atom_id res chain seq x y z
N MET A 1 5.83 16.52 -44.15
CA MET A 1 7.26 16.60 -43.77
C MET A 1 7.33 16.79 -42.27
N SER A 2 7.38 15.68 -41.52
CA SER A 2 7.49 15.70 -40.05
C SER A 2 8.93 15.40 -39.71
N SER A 3 9.59 16.36 -39.07
CA SER A 3 10.96 16.25 -38.56
C SER A 3 10.99 15.29 -37.37
N TYR A 4 11.25 14.01 -37.63
CA TYR A 4 11.62 13.07 -36.58
C TYR A 4 13.01 13.44 -36.06
N THR A 5 13.08 13.72 -34.77
CA THR A 5 14.27 14.15 -34.05
C THR A 5 15.28 12.99 -33.93
N PRO A 6 16.57 13.19 -34.28
CA PRO A 6 17.62 12.15 -34.27
C PRO A 6 18.07 11.72 -32.86
N LYS A 7 17.35 12.10 -31.80
CA LYS A 7 17.73 11.84 -30.41
C LYS A 7 17.33 10.44 -29.92
N TYR A 8 16.36 9.80 -30.56
CA TYR A 8 15.89 8.46 -30.18
C TYR A 8 16.75 7.32 -30.74
N GLU A 9 17.37 7.50 -31.91
CA GLU A 9 18.24 6.47 -32.51
C GLU A 9 19.57 6.33 -31.75
N ALA A 10 20.14 7.44 -31.26
CA ALA A 10 21.35 7.40 -30.44
C ALA A 10 21.15 6.67 -29.10
N LEU A 11 19.98 6.82 -28.47
CA LEU A 11 19.62 6.05 -27.27
C LEU A 11 19.45 4.56 -27.59
N HIS A 12 18.91 4.21 -28.77
CA HIS A 12 18.71 2.80 -29.12
C HIS A 12 20.03 2.06 -29.37
N GLU A 13 21.04 2.75 -29.89
CA GLU A 13 22.36 2.17 -30.15
C GLU A 13 23.21 2.00 -28.88
N GLU A 14 23.10 2.92 -27.92
CA GLU A 14 23.73 2.83 -26.60
C GLU A 14 23.09 1.72 -25.74
N TYR A 15 21.77 1.54 -25.80
CA TYR A 15 21.09 0.40 -25.19
C TYR A 15 21.45 -0.96 -25.84
N SER A 16 21.85 -0.98 -27.12
CA SER A 16 22.31 -2.19 -27.79
C SER A 16 23.65 -2.72 -27.25
N GLN A 17 24.50 -1.83 -26.72
CA GLN A 17 25.78 -2.19 -26.10
C GLN A 17 25.62 -2.65 -24.64
N LEU A 18 24.63 -2.12 -23.91
CA LEU A 18 24.20 -2.62 -22.59
C LEU A 18 23.51 -4.00 -22.67
N LYS A 19 23.09 -4.43 -23.86
CA LYS A 19 22.37 -5.69 -24.14
C LYS A 19 23.18 -6.98 -23.91
N LYS A 20 24.37 -6.94 -23.31
CA LYS A 20 25.26 -8.12 -23.22
C LYS A 20 25.80 -8.48 -21.84
N LYS A 21 25.16 -7.98 -20.79
CA LYS A 21 25.30 -8.61 -19.47
C LYS A 21 23.92 -8.94 -18.91
N ILE A 22 23.28 -9.92 -19.56
CA ILE A 22 22.14 -10.66 -18.98
C ILE A 22 22.65 -11.20 -17.65
N MET A 23 22.32 -10.52 -16.56
CA MET A 23 22.65 -10.97 -15.23
C MET A 23 21.53 -11.91 -14.79
N PRO A 24 21.87 -13.09 -14.23
CA PRO A 24 20.85 -13.99 -13.72
C PRO A 24 20.03 -13.27 -12.65
N VAL A 25 18.71 -13.48 -12.67
CA VAL A 25 17.68 -12.91 -11.76
C VAL A 25 18.17 -12.86 -10.31
N ASN A 26 18.87 -13.90 -9.87
CA ASN A 26 19.41 -14.08 -8.52
C ASN A 26 20.41 -13.01 -8.08
N ARG A 27 20.99 -12.24 -9.01
CA ARG A 27 21.92 -11.13 -8.71
C ARG A 27 21.23 -9.80 -8.44
N TYR A 28 19.94 -9.70 -8.75
CA TYR A 28 19.15 -8.51 -8.43
C TYR A 28 18.55 -8.58 -7.03
N HIS A 29 18.59 -9.73 -6.37
CA HIS A 29 18.13 -9.88 -5.00
C HIS A 29 19.16 -9.35 -4.01
N CYS A 30 18.71 -8.59 -3.01
CA CYS A 30 19.55 -8.03 -1.95
C CYS A 30 18.88 -8.18 -0.58
N SER A 31 19.65 -7.97 0.48
CA SER A 31 19.13 -7.83 1.84
C SER A 31 19.92 -6.79 2.64
N LEU A 32 19.45 -6.42 3.83
CA LEU A 32 20.11 -5.51 4.76
C LEU A 32 21.49 -6.04 5.17
N LYS A 33 21.68 -7.36 5.14
CA LYS A 33 22.96 -8.01 5.39
C LYS A 33 23.82 -8.10 4.13
N LEU A 34 23.18 -8.32 2.99
CA LEU A 34 23.81 -8.54 1.70
C LEU A 34 23.42 -7.38 0.79
N GLY A 35 24.15 -6.27 0.91
CA GLY A 35 23.93 -5.09 0.06
C GLY A 35 23.97 -5.44 -1.43
N CYS A 36 23.63 -4.47 -2.29
CA CYS A 36 23.54 -4.75 -3.71
C CYS A 36 24.88 -5.15 -4.33
N PRO A 37 24.96 -6.30 -5.02
CA PRO A 37 26.19 -6.73 -5.68
C PRO A 37 26.49 -5.91 -6.94
N LEU A 38 25.52 -5.11 -7.40
CA LEU A 38 25.66 -4.22 -8.55
C LEU A 38 26.16 -2.84 -8.07
N PRO A 39 27.29 -2.34 -8.60
CA PRO A 39 27.73 -0.98 -8.34
C PRO A 39 26.67 -0.01 -8.88
N GLU A 40 26.46 1.11 -8.17
CA GLU A 40 25.43 2.12 -8.49
C GLU A 40 23.98 1.66 -8.26
N TYR A 41 23.77 0.50 -7.60
CA TYR A 41 22.45 0.08 -7.16
C TYR A 41 22.35 0.12 -5.63
N ILE A 42 21.18 0.50 -5.12
CA ILE A 42 20.79 0.49 -3.71
C ILE A 42 19.81 -0.64 -3.45
N CYS A 43 19.93 -1.26 -2.28
CA CYS A 43 19.00 -2.29 -1.86
C CYS A 43 17.72 -1.64 -1.33
N GLN A 44 16.61 -1.76 -2.06
CA GLN A 44 15.32 -1.24 -1.60
C GLN A 44 14.50 -2.36 -0.97
N ASN A 45 13.89 -2.06 0.16
CA ASN A 45 12.94 -2.94 0.87
C ASN A 45 13.46 -4.35 1.13
N ASN A 46 14.78 -4.50 1.31
CA ASN A 46 15.39 -5.76 1.74
C ASN A 46 15.14 -6.92 0.75
N GLY A 47 14.94 -6.58 -0.53
CA GLY A 47 14.57 -7.54 -1.56
C GLY A 47 15.32 -7.34 -2.87
N PHE A 48 15.40 -6.11 -3.42
CA PHE A 48 15.96 -5.90 -4.76
C PHE A 48 16.89 -4.70 -4.89
N CYS A 49 17.79 -4.83 -5.85
CA CYS A 49 18.70 -3.78 -6.26
C CYS A 49 18.03 -2.85 -7.26
N PHE A 50 17.92 -1.59 -6.86
CA PHE A 50 17.43 -0.48 -7.67
C PHE A 50 18.60 0.42 -8.04
N PRO A 51 18.64 1.00 -9.24
CA PRO A 51 19.60 2.06 -9.54
C PRO A 51 19.54 3.14 -8.45
N ARG A 52 20.69 3.64 -7.99
CA ARG A 52 20.80 4.65 -6.93
C ARG A 52 20.14 5.96 -7.34
N ASP A 53 20.27 6.31 -8.61
CA ASP A 53 19.70 7.52 -9.21
C ASP A 53 18.67 7.11 -10.28
N PRO A 54 17.45 6.69 -9.88
CA PRO A 54 16.36 6.48 -10.84
C PRO A 54 15.78 7.81 -11.35
N GLU A 55 16.18 8.94 -10.75
CA GLU A 55 15.68 10.29 -11.04
C GLU A 55 16.05 10.80 -12.44
N ASP A 56 17.07 10.24 -13.11
CA ASP A 56 17.33 10.55 -14.52
C ASP A 56 16.25 9.98 -15.46
N ALA A 57 15.44 9.03 -14.99
CA ALA A 57 14.23 8.61 -15.67
C ALA A 57 13.03 9.33 -15.06
N ASP A 58 12.86 10.60 -15.42
CA ASP A 58 11.72 11.42 -15.05
C ASP A 58 10.42 10.77 -15.55
N CYS A 59 9.82 9.92 -14.72
CA CYS A 59 8.60 9.20 -15.03
C CYS A 59 7.36 10.12 -14.95
N ASN A 60 7.50 11.45 -14.91
CA ASN A 60 6.41 12.42 -14.83
C ASN A 60 5.40 12.10 -13.70
N GLY A 61 5.90 11.64 -12.54
CA GLY A 61 5.07 11.23 -11.40
C GLY A 61 4.47 9.82 -11.49
N HIS A 62 4.77 9.04 -12.53
CA HIS A 62 4.44 7.61 -12.56
C HIS A 62 5.40 6.80 -11.67
N LYS A 63 4.85 5.77 -11.04
CA LYS A 63 5.62 4.83 -10.22
C LYS A 63 6.57 4.02 -11.10
N HIS A 64 7.81 3.85 -10.63
CA HIS A 64 8.76 2.95 -11.28
C HIS A 64 8.29 1.49 -11.22
N LEU A 65 8.25 0.84 -12.37
CA LEU A 65 7.89 -0.56 -12.54
C LEU A 65 9.08 -1.31 -13.13
N PHE A 66 9.38 -2.47 -12.58
CA PHE A 66 10.39 -3.36 -13.14
C PHE A 66 9.71 -4.64 -13.57
N VAL A 67 9.83 -4.97 -14.86
CA VAL A 67 9.17 -6.13 -15.46
C VAL A 67 10.26 -7.11 -15.89
N ARG A 68 10.08 -8.40 -15.58
CA ARG A 68 10.95 -9.48 -16.07
C ARG A 68 10.55 -9.81 -17.50
N ILE A 69 11.45 -9.56 -18.44
CA ILE A 69 11.31 -9.89 -19.86
C ILE A 69 12.50 -10.77 -20.24
N ASN A 70 12.24 -12.00 -20.69
CA ASN A 70 13.29 -12.99 -20.99
C ASN A 70 14.36 -13.11 -19.87
N ASP A 71 13.91 -13.24 -18.61
CA ASP A 71 14.76 -13.31 -17.41
C ASP A 71 15.65 -12.10 -17.12
N VAL A 72 15.36 -10.96 -17.75
CA VAL A 72 16.03 -9.68 -17.48
C VAL A 72 15.01 -8.70 -16.92
N TYR A 73 15.33 -8.09 -15.77
CA TYR A 73 14.52 -7.00 -15.25
C TYR A 73 14.75 -5.73 -16.05
N THR A 74 13.68 -5.26 -16.66
CA THR A 74 13.66 -4.03 -17.45
C THR A 74 12.83 -2.98 -16.71
N PHE A 75 13.38 -1.77 -16.63
CA PHE A 75 12.74 -0.63 -16.00
C PHE A 75 11.74 0.03 -16.95
N PHE A 76 10.56 0.36 -16.42
CA PHE A 76 9.49 1.06 -17.12
C PHE A 76 8.85 2.12 -16.23
N CYS A 77 8.54 3.29 -16.80
CA CYS A 77 7.63 4.26 -16.18
C CYS A 77 6.16 3.85 -16.37
N LYS A 78 5.86 3.18 -17.49
CA LYS A 78 4.55 2.64 -17.82
C LYS A 78 4.77 1.35 -18.61
N ILE A 79 4.07 0.27 -18.25
CA ILE A 79 4.12 -0.98 -19.02
C ILE A 79 3.52 -0.69 -20.41
N PRO A 80 4.26 -0.94 -21.50
CA PRO A 80 3.73 -0.86 -22.85
C PRO A 80 2.55 -1.82 -23.01
N ASP A 81 1.50 -1.37 -23.70
CA ASP A 81 0.29 -2.18 -23.92
C ASP A 81 0.56 -3.41 -24.83
N ASN A 82 1.72 -3.42 -25.52
CA ASN A 82 2.08 -4.42 -26.53
C ASN A 82 3.18 -5.39 -26.07
N ILE A 83 3.43 -5.56 -24.78
CA ILE A 83 4.36 -6.60 -24.32
C ILE A 83 3.68 -7.97 -24.45
N GLU A 84 4.30 -8.87 -25.20
CA GLU A 84 3.85 -10.26 -25.29
C GLU A 84 4.00 -10.98 -23.94
N LYS A 85 2.95 -11.71 -23.57
CA LYS A 85 2.90 -12.58 -22.38
C LYS A 85 4.15 -13.48 -22.32
N GLN A 86 4.85 -13.46 -21.18
CA GLN A 86 6.10 -14.17 -20.94
C GLN A 86 5.89 -15.45 -20.11
N VAL A 87 4.92 -15.45 -19.22
CA VAL A 87 4.62 -16.56 -18.29
C VAL A 87 3.16 -16.96 -18.37
N GLU A 88 2.86 -18.25 -18.23
CA GLU A 88 1.47 -18.75 -18.33
C GLU A 88 0.64 -18.46 -17.09
N GLY A 89 1.26 -18.36 -15.92
CA GLY A 89 0.58 -18.02 -14.68
C GLY A 89 1.49 -17.55 -13.55
N PRO A 90 0.89 -17.17 -12.39
CA PRO A 90 1.60 -16.60 -11.26
C PRO A 90 2.65 -17.53 -10.62
N GLN A 91 2.50 -18.85 -10.78
CA GLN A 91 3.45 -19.85 -10.29
C GLN A 91 4.83 -19.81 -10.96
N GLU A 92 4.94 -19.20 -12.15
CA GLU A 92 6.21 -19.01 -12.88
C GLU A 92 6.91 -17.70 -12.49
N CYS A 93 6.23 -16.85 -11.73
CA CYS A 93 6.84 -15.69 -11.11
C CYS A 93 7.57 -16.12 -9.83
N GLU A 94 8.67 -15.45 -9.54
CA GLU A 94 9.37 -15.64 -8.27
C GLU A 94 8.48 -15.20 -7.11
N LYS A 95 8.74 -15.72 -5.91
CA LYS A 95 7.88 -15.50 -4.73
C LYS A 95 7.71 -14.03 -4.33
N TRP A 96 8.60 -13.18 -4.81
CA TRP A 96 8.66 -11.75 -4.56
C TRP A 96 8.16 -10.90 -5.73
N GLU A 97 7.82 -11.53 -6.86
CA GLU A 97 7.23 -10.89 -8.02
C GLU A 97 5.70 -10.90 -7.92
N LYS A 98 5.07 -9.88 -8.51
CA LYS A 98 3.64 -9.83 -8.78
C LYS A 98 3.38 -10.29 -10.21
N TYR A 99 2.28 -11.00 -10.41
CA TYR A 99 1.81 -11.42 -11.72
C TYR A 99 0.73 -10.46 -12.24
N ARG A 100 0.84 -10.03 -13.50
CA ARG A 100 -0.21 -9.29 -14.21
C ARG A 100 -0.08 -9.53 -15.70
N ASP A 101 -1.20 -9.90 -16.33
CA ASP A 101 -1.33 -9.99 -17.80
C ASP A 101 -0.22 -10.82 -18.48
N GLY A 102 0.25 -11.88 -17.82
CA GLY A 102 1.31 -12.73 -18.37
C GLY A 102 2.73 -12.24 -18.11
N LEU A 103 2.90 -11.25 -17.25
CA LEU A 103 4.19 -10.66 -16.89
C LEU A 103 4.43 -10.74 -15.39
N CYS A 104 5.69 -10.97 -15.03
CA CYS A 104 6.16 -10.88 -13.66
C CYS A 104 6.83 -9.53 -13.45
N TYR A 105 6.41 -8.78 -12.44
CA TYR A 105 6.92 -7.44 -12.17
C TYR A 105 7.04 -7.19 -10.67
N PHE A 106 7.82 -6.18 -10.31
CA PHE A 106 7.84 -5.64 -8.96
C PHE A 106 7.66 -4.12 -8.98
N SER A 107 6.88 -3.61 -8.04
CA SER A 107 6.76 -2.17 -7.79
C SER A 107 7.73 -1.81 -6.66
N GLY A 108 8.72 -0.97 -6.95
CA GLY A 108 9.69 -0.51 -5.93
C GLY A 108 9.05 0.32 -4.81
N VAL A 109 7.86 0.85 -5.08
CA VAL A 109 6.99 1.43 -4.08
C VAL A 109 6.09 0.30 -3.58
N GLN A 110 6.02 0.11 -2.25
CA GLN A 110 4.83 -0.55 -1.69
C GLN A 110 3.65 0.11 -2.39
N GLU A 111 2.85 -0.65 -3.12
CA GLU A 111 1.45 -0.25 -3.17
C GLU A 111 1.12 -0.12 -1.69
N GLU A 112 0.90 1.12 -1.23
CA GLU A 112 -0.10 1.34 -0.20
C GLU A 112 -1.31 0.61 -0.76
N VAL A 113 -1.38 -0.68 -0.45
CA VAL A 113 -2.61 -1.42 -0.51
C VAL A 113 -3.48 -0.51 0.34
N PRO A 114 -4.54 0.11 -0.21
CA PRO A 114 -5.52 0.71 0.66
C PRO A 114 -5.98 -0.48 1.47
N ASP A 115 -5.48 -0.58 2.71
CA ASP A 115 -5.61 -1.77 3.50
C ASP A 115 -7.10 -2.03 3.51
N ALA A 116 -7.54 -3.12 2.89
CA ALA A 116 -8.95 -3.53 2.96
C ALA A 116 -9.36 -3.81 4.42
N VAL A 117 -8.41 -3.71 5.35
CA VAL A 117 -8.54 -3.65 6.81
C VAL A 117 -9.11 -2.32 7.31
N GLU A 118 -8.88 -1.17 6.65
CA GLU A 118 -9.46 0.12 7.07
C GLU A 118 -10.98 0.09 7.17
N PRO A 119 -11.76 -0.35 6.15
CA PRO A 119 -13.21 -0.35 6.26
C PRO A 119 -13.69 -1.30 7.38
N PHE A 120 -12.98 -2.41 7.62
CA PHE A 120 -13.33 -3.34 8.69
C PHE A 120 -13.02 -2.76 10.08
N PHE A 121 -11.92 -2.02 10.21
CA PHE A 121 -11.54 -1.33 11.44
C PHE A 121 -12.52 -0.20 11.77
N TRP A 122 -12.94 0.59 10.77
CA TRP A 122 -13.96 1.62 10.95
C TRP A 122 -15.32 1.05 11.35
N LEU A 123 -15.74 -0.07 10.76
CA LEU A 123 -16.99 -0.75 11.15
C LEU A 123 -16.93 -1.27 12.60
N LEU A 124 -15.82 -1.88 13.00
CA LEU A 124 -15.60 -2.32 14.38
C LEU A 124 -15.58 -1.13 15.35
N PHE A 125 -14.89 -0.05 15.01
CA PHE A 125 -14.78 1.14 15.84
C PHE A 125 -16.15 1.81 16.05
N VAL A 126 -16.94 1.98 14.99
CA VAL A 126 -18.31 2.50 15.08
C VAL A 126 -19.20 1.58 15.91
N GLY A 127 -19.06 0.26 15.74
CA GLY A 127 -19.79 -0.73 16.55
C GLY A 127 -19.50 -0.63 18.04
N ILE A 128 -18.21 -0.45 18.42
CA ILE A 128 -17.80 -0.27 19.81
C ILE A 128 -18.36 1.03 20.39
N ILE A 129 -18.29 2.14 19.66
CA ILE A 129 -18.84 3.43 20.11
C ILE A 129 -20.34 3.32 20.35
N ALA A 130 -21.08 2.69 19.42
CA ALA A 130 -22.52 2.50 19.57
C ALA A 130 -22.87 1.67 20.81
N ALA A 131 -22.11 0.60 21.08
CA ALA A 131 -22.31 -0.24 22.26
C ALA A 131 -22.05 0.53 23.57
N VAL A 132 -20.99 1.36 23.61
CA VAL A 132 -20.68 2.20 24.78
C VAL A 132 -21.78 3.24 25.03
N MET A 133 -22.27 3.90 23.98
CA MET A 133 -23.35 4.88 24.10
C MET A 133 -24.64 4.25 24.61
N LEU A 134 -25.01 3.07 24.11
CA LEU A 134 -26.17 2.32 24.60
C LEU A 134 -26.02 1.91 26.06
N PHE A 135 -24.82 1.50 26.47
CA PHE A 135 -24.53 1.14 27.86
C PHE A 135 -24.65 2.35 28.80
N VAL A 136 -24.09 3.50 28.41
CA VAL A 136 -24.18 4.75 29.18
C VAL A 136 -25.63 5.23 29.27
N TYR A 137 -26.36 5.22 28.15
CA TYR A 137 -27.77 5.60 28.12
C TYR A 137 -28.62 4.75 29.07
N LYS A 138 -28.47 3.42 28.99
CA LYS A 138 -29.20 2.48 29.86
C LYS A 138 -28.88 2.71 31.34
N ARG A 139 -27.60 2.97 31.67
CA ARG A 139 -27.20 3.25 33.05
C ARG A 139 -27.82 4.54 33.58
N ASN A 140 -27.92 5.58 32.75
CA ASN A 140 -28.49 6.86 33.15
C ASN A 140 -30.01 6.76 33.34
N SER A 141 -30.74 6.03 32.49
CA SER A 141 -32.19 5.87 32.62
C SER A 141 -32.58 5.13 33.90
N THR A 142 -31.81 4.12 34.32
CA THR A 142 -32.06 3.39 35.57
C THR A 142 -31.91 4.28 36.81
N ILE A 143 -31.07 5.32 36.74
CA ILE A 143 -30.87 6.24 37.86
C ILE A 143 -32.05 7.21 38.00
N GLU A 144 -32.66 7.66 36.90
CA GLU A 144 -33.81 8.59 36.96
C GLU A 144 -35.10 7.94 37.48
N GLU A 145 -35.32 6.65 37.22
CA GLU A 145 -36.48 5.92 37.77
C GLU A 145 -36.39 5.76 39.30
N ASP A 146 -35.19 5.49 39.83
CA ASP A 146 -34.97 5.26 41.27
C ASP A 146 -35.06 6.56 42.10
N VAL A 147 -34.83 7.73 41.47
CA VAL A 147 -34.96 9.04 42.12
C VAL A 147 -36.42 9.50 42.20
N ASN A 148 -37.26 9.15 41.22
CA ASN A 148 -38.67 9.53 41.21
C ASN A 148 -39.54 8.71 42.16
N GLU A 149 -39.14 7.50 42.55
CA GLU A 149 -39.86 6.70 43.55
C GLU A 149 -39.60 7.12 45.01
N ARG A 150 -38.57 7.96 45.28
CA ARG A 150 -38.15 8.31 46.65
C ARG A 150 -38.51 9.71 47.12
N LEU A 151 -39.37 10.44 46.41
CA LEU A 151 -39.95 11.68 46.92
C LEU A 151 -41.31 11.39 47.59
N PRO A 152 -41.36 11.11 48.90
CA PRO A 152 -42.63 11.13 49.61
C PRO A 152 -43.16 12.56 49.57
N ILE A 153 -44.32 12.74 48.94
CA ILE A 153 -45.16 13.94 49.05
C ILE A 153 -45.64 13.99 50.51
N ASN A 154 -44.79 14.49 51.42
CA ASN A 154 -45.18 14.77 52.80
C ASN A 154 -45.85 16.14 52.85
N SER A 155 -47.07 16.21 52.32
CA SER A 155 -48.04 17.24 52.67
C SER A 155 -48.67 16.87 54.02
N SER A 156 -48.09 17.33 55.14
CA SER A 156 -48.83 17.57 56.39
C SER A 156 -47.93 18.14 57.48
N THR A 157 -47.43 19.35 57.31
CA THR A 157 -46.95 20.11 58.46
C THR A 157 -48.16 20.74 59.15
N ASN A 158 -48.79 19.96 60.03
CA ASN A 158 -49.76 20.47 61.00
C ASN A 158 -49.05 21.49 61.90
N TYR A 159 -49.39 22.77 61.75
CA TYR A 159 -49.02 23.79 62.71
C TYR A 159 -49.93 23.67 63.94
N THR A 160 -49.43 22.98 64.96
CA THR A 160 -50.06 22.97 66.29
C THR A 160 -49.85 24.33 66.95
N ARG A 161 -50.93 25.09 67.05
CA ARG A 161 -51.02 26.32 67.83
C ARG A 161 -51.12 25.95 69.30
N VAL A 162 -50.17 26.37 70.13
CA VAL A 162 -50.30 26.32 71.59
C VAL A 162 -50.10 27.74 72.13
N ASN A 163 -51.16 28.14 72.85
CA ASN A 163 -51.51 29.38 73.56
C ASN A 163 -50.42 30.38 73.92
#